data_AF-W7K5R3-F1
#
_entry.id   AF-W7K5R3-F1
#
_cell.length_a   1.000
_cell.length_b   1.000
_cell.length_c   1.000
_cell.angle_alpha   90.00
_cell.angle_beta   90.00
_cell.angle_gamma   90.00
#
_symmetry.space_group_name_H-M   'P 1'
#
loop_
_entity.id
_entity.type
_entity.pdbx_description
1 polymer ?
#
loop_
_entity_poly.entity_id
_entity_poly.type
_entity_poly.pdbx_seq_one_letter_code
_entity_poly.pdbx_strand_id
1 'polypeptide(L)'
;MLSGGIAPTVGLIGSVAVHAWKPLALKATIEKALELNAATIASAAQAAGIEAGKKAVIAGLNSEFGLSTPAVQKIGLVFNAKNYKDAGYIYQVLYKQFEMTCEAPVNGVIHGADAPICTKIIGKTILRKSGTAKDVINESVETVVSQAKGAAGDKVAEVTAAKELVIETAQKEAIEIASYNWYTTIGYSVLAILIIVLIMVIIYLILRYRRKKKMKKKLQYIKLLEE
;
A
#
# COMPACT_ATOMS: atom_id res chain seq x y z
N MET A 1 53.04 -3.85 37.52
CA MET A 1 52.21 -2.74 37.01
C MET A 1 51.64 -3.20 35.68
N LEU A 2 50.37 -3.62 35.64
CA LEU A 2 49.23 -2.81 35.17
C LEU A 2 49.41 -2.51 33.67
N SER A 3 48.68 -3.09 32.72
CA SER A 3 47.23 -3.33 32.62
C SER A 3 47.02 -4.35 31.47
N GLY A 4 46.05 -5.29 31.50
CA GLY A 4 44.68 -5.12 31.94
C GLY A 4 43.85 -4.42 30.87
N GLY A 5 43.69 -5.05 29.70
CA GLY A 5 42.96 -4.46 28.56
C GLY A 5 42.27 -5.52 27.71
N ILE A 6 41.40 -6.33 28.33
CA ILE A 6 40.41 -7.12 27.57
C ILE A 6 39.40 -6.09 27.06
N ALA A 7 39.50 -5.74 25.78
CA ALA A 7 38.68 -4.73 25.15
C ALA A 7 37.19 -5.15 25.17
N PRO A 8 36.26 -4.30 25.67
CA PRO A 8 34.82 -4.54 25.62
C PRO A 8 34.23 -4.28 24.21
N THR A 9 35.02 -4.39 23.14
CA THR A 9 34.65 -3.91 21.80
C THR A 9 33.93 -4.95 20.94
N VAL A 10 33.98 -6.25 21.27
CA VAL A 10 33.33 -7.29 20.46
C VAL A 10 31.79 -7.15 20.51
N GLY A 11 31.22 -6.67 21.61
CA GLY A 11 29.79 -6.37 21.72
C GLY A 11 29.36 -5.07 21.02
N LEU A 12 30.29 -4.11 20.89
CA LEU A 12 30.00 -2.77 20.34
C LEU A 12 30.18 -2.71 18.82
N ILE A 13 31.15 -3.44 18.26
CA ILE A 13 31.38 -3.49 16.81
C ILE A 13 30.35 -4.40 16.12
N GLY A 14 29.97 -5.52 16.75
CA GLY A 14 28.94 -6.41 16.22
C GLY A 14 27.56 -5.75 16.14
N SER A 15 27.18 -4.97 17.15
CA SER A 15 25.90 -4.24 17.16
C SER A 15 25.85 -3.15 16.08
N VAL A 16 26.92 -2.37 15.91
CA VAL A 16 26.98 -1.32 14.88
C VAL A 16 26.92 -1.89 13.45
N ALA A 17 27.65 -2.98 13.17
CA ALA A 17 27.61 -3.63 11.86
C ALA A 17 26.23 -4.25 11.54
N VAL A 18 25.62 -4.94 12.51
CA VAL A 18 24.28 -5.54 12.34
C VAL A 18 23.21 -4.45 12.16
N HIS A 19 23.31 -3.33 12.87
CA HIS A 19 22.38 -2.20 12.70
C HIS A 19 22.45 -1.54 11.32
N ALA A 20 23.63 -1.54 10.67
CA ALA A 20 23.77 -1.04 9.30
C ALA A 20 23.25 -2.01 8.24
N TRP A 21 23.36 -3.33 8.47
CA TRP A 21 23.00 -4.36 7.46
C TRP A 21 21.51 -4.70 7.47
N LYS A 22 20.86 -4.65 8.63
CA LYS A 22 19.43 -4.95 8.80
C LYS A 22 18.51 -4.12 7.87
N PRO A 23 18.64 -2.77 7.75
CA PRO A 23 17.80 -2.00 6.83
C PRO A 23 18.10 -2.30 5.37
N LEU A 24 19.37 -2.58 5.01
CA LEU A 24 19.77 -2.91 3.65
C LEU A 24 19.16 -4.25 3.19
N ALA A 25 19.21 -5.27 4.05
CA ALA A 25 18.61 -6.57 3.79
C ALA A 25 17.09 -6.48 3.66
N LEU A 26 16.44 -5.69 4.52
CA LEU A 26 14.99 -5.48 4.47
C LEU A 26 14.56 -4.75 3.19
N LYS A 27 15.32 -3.73 2.78
CA LYS A 27 15.11 -3.03 1.51
C LYS A 27 15.22 -3.99 0.32
N ALA A 28 16.28 -4.80 0.27
CA ALA A 28 16.48 -5.77 -0.83
C ALA A 28 15.34 -6.81 -0.92
N THR A 29 14.84 -7.29 0.22
CA THR A 29 13.70 -8.23 0.26
C THR A 29 12.41 -7.59 -0.24
N ILE A 30 12.14 -6.34 0.15
CA ILE A 30 10.95 -5.60 -0.32
C ILE A 30 11.04 -5.34 -1.82
N GLU A 31 12.20 -4.88 -2.32
CA GLU A 31 12.41 -4.67 -3.76
C GLU A 31 12.14 -5.96 -4.55
N LYS A 32 12.64 -7.10 -4.07
CA LYS A 32 12.38 -8.40 -4.71
C LYS A 32 10.91 -8.80 -4.66
N ALA A 33 10.23 -8.56 -3.55
CA ALA A 33 8.80 -8.85 -3.40
C ALA A 33 7.96 -7.97 -4.33
N LEU A 34 8.30 -6.69 -4.48
CA LEU A 34 7.65 -5.77 -5.41
C LEU A 34 7.88 -6.20 -6.86
N GLU A 35 9.11 -6.58 -7.23
CA GLU A 35 9.45 -7.08 -8.56
C GLU A 35 8.61 -8.31 -8.94
N LEU A 36 8.48 -9.28 -8.02
CA LEU A 36 7.65 -10.48 -8.23
C LEU A 36 6.15 -10.18 -8.36
N ASN A 37 5.67 -9.11 -7.71
CA ASN A 37 4.25 -8.73 -7.73
C ASN A 37 3.93 -7.63 -8.75
N ALA A 38 4.92 -7.09 -9.46
CA ALA A 38 4.77 -5.92 -10.33
C ALA A 38 3.65 -6.08 -11.37
N ALA A 39 3.56 -7.25 -12.02
CA ALA A 39 2.51 -7.51 -13.01
C ALA A 39 1.10 -7.56 -12.38
N THR A 40 0.97 -8.14 -11.19
CA THR A 40 -0.30 -8.23 -10.45
C THR A 40 -0.73 -6.85 -9.95
N ILE A 41 0.20 -6.04 -9.45
CA ILE A 41 -0.05 -4.66 -9.04
C ILE A 41 -0.50 -3.83 -10.24
N ALA A 42 0.26 -3.88 -11.34
CA ALA A 42 -0.02 -3.11 -12.55
C ALA A 42 -1.38 -3.48 -13.15
N SER A 43 -1.72 -4.77 -13.22
CA SER A 43 -3.03 -5.21 -13.74
C SER A 43 -4.20 -4.77 -12.86
N ALA A 44 -4.09 -4.91 -11.53
CA ALA A 44 -5.12 -4.45 -10.61
C ALA A 44 -5.29 -2.92 -10.65
N ALA A 45 -4.18 -2.19 -10.69
CA ALA A 45 -4.19 -0.73 -10.77
C ALA A 45 -4.80 -0.24 -12.10
N GLN A 46 -4.43 -0.85 -13.23
CA GLN A 46 -5.03 -0.52 -14.53
C GLN A 46 -6.53 -0.81 -14.57
N ALA A 47 -6.98 -1.94 -14.01
CA ALA A 47 -8.41 -2.27 -13.95
C ALA A 47 -9.20 -1.21 -13.15
N ALA A 48 -8.68 -0.82 -11.99
CA ALA A 48 -9.27 0.24 -11.17
C ALA A 48 -9.24 1.61 -11.87
N GLY A 49 -8.16 1.93 -12.55
CA GLY A 49 -8.02 3.14 -13.37
C GLY A 49 -9.04 3.21 -14.50
N ILE A 50 -9.24 2.11 -15.23
CA ILE A 50 -10.26 2.03 -16.29
C ILE A 50 -11.65 2.24 -15.71
N GLU A 51 -11.96 1.65 -14.56
CA GLU A 51 -13.27 1.83 -13.92
C GLU A 51 -13.50 3.28 -13.49
N ALA A 52 -12.49 3.90 -12.87
CA ALA A 52 -12.53 5.31 -12.47
C ALA A 52 -12.67 6.24 -13.67
N GLY A 53 -11.91 5.99 -14.75
CA GLY A 53 -11.99 6.74 -15.99
C GLY A 53 -13.37 6.69 -16.62
N LYS A 54 -13.99 5.50 -16.72
CA LYS A 54 -15.37 5.37 -17.21
C LYS A 54 -16.36 6.14 -16.36
N LYS A 55 -16.25 6.04 -15.03
CA LYS A 55 -17.11 6.80 -14.08
C LYS A 55 -16.92 8.30 -14.25
N ALA A 56 -15.70 8.76 -14.48
CA ALA A 56 -15.40 10.17 -14.72
C ALA A 56 -15.98 10.68 -16.04
N VAL A 57 -15.94 9.89 -17.13
CA VAL A 57 -16.62 10.25 -18.39
C VAL A 57 -18.12 10.41 -18.16
N ILE A 58 -18.75 9.43 -17.51
CA ILE A 58 -20.18 9.44 -17.17
C ILE A 58 -20.54 10.69 -16.36
N ALA A 59 -19.77 11.01 -15.33
CA ALA A 59 -19.99 12.17 -14.48
C ALA A 59 -19.78 13.49 -15.25
N GLY A 60 -18.73 13.58 -16.06
CA GLY A 60 -18.43 14.74 -16.89
C GLY A 60 -19.51 15.00 -17.93
N LEU A 61 -19.97 13.96 -18.62
CA LEU A 61 -21.07 14.07 -19.58
C LEU A 61 -22.39 14.52 -18.93
N ASN A 62 -22.69 14.03 -17.72
CA ASN A 62 -23.84 14.51 -16.96
C ASN A 62 -23.71 15.99 -16.58
N SER A 63 -22.53 16.39 -16.08
CA SER A 63 -22.28 17.77 -15.63
C SER A 63 -22.32 18.77 -16.80
N GLU A 64 -21.64 18.47 -17.90
CA GLU A 64 -21.49 19.37 -19.04
C GLU A 64 -22.77 19.50 -19.88
N PHE A 65 -23.54 18.40 -19.99
CA PHE A 65 -24.67 18.29 -20.91
C PHE A 65 -26.02 18.01 -20.23
N GLY A 66 -26.07 17.89 -18.90
CA GLY A 66 -27.32 17.68 -18.16
C GLY A 66 -28.05 16.37 -18.51
N LEU A 67 -27.33 15.35 -18.98
CA LEU A 67 -27.92 14.08 -19.37
C LEU A 67 -28.64 13.43 -18.18
N SER A 68 -29.89 12.99 -18.39
CA SER A 68 -30.65 12.30 -17.34
C SER A 68 -29.96 10.99 -16.93
N THR A 69 -30.12 10.58 -15.67
CA THR A 69 -29.49 9.37 -15.12
C THR A 69 -29.68 8.12 -16.00
N PRO A 70 -30.87 7.86 -16.59
CA PRO A 70 -31.06 6.74 -17.51
C PRO A 70 -30.28 6.88 -18.83
N ALA A 71 -30.15 8.11 -19.36
CA ALA A 71 -29.40 8.38 -20.58
C ALA A 71 -27.90 8.16 -20.37
N VAL A 72 -27.35 8.65 -19.25
CA VAL A 72 -25.95 8.45 -18.90
C VAL A 72 -25.66 6.97 -18.61
N GLN A 73 -26.58 6.24 -17.99
CA GLN A 73 -26.42 4.80 -17.79
C GLN A 73 -26.36 4.02 -19.10
N LYS A 74 -27.23 4.33 -20.07
CA LYS A 74 -27.20 3.70 -21.41
C LYS A 74 -25.90 4.02 -22.16
N ILE A 75 -25.44 5.26 -22.11
CA ILE A 75 -24.16 5.69 -22.69
C ILE A 75 -22.98 5.01 -21.97
N GLY A 76 -23.07 4.86 -20.65
CA GLY A 76 -22.06 4.19 -19.84
C GLY A 76 -21.85 2.72 -20.20
N LEU A 77 -22.91 2.01 -20.61
CA LEU A 77 -22.85 0.59 -20.98
C LEU A 77 -22.00 0.32 -22.22
N VAL A 78 -21.83 1.31 -23.10
CA VAL A 78 -21.01 1.14 -24.31
C VAL A 78 -19.52 1.43 -24.07
N PHE A 79 -19.13 1.90 -22.87
CA PHE A 79 -17.74 2.20 -22.55
C PHE A 79 -16.93 0.97 -22.08
N ASN A 80 -15.76 0.81 -22.67
CA ASN A 80 -14.76 -0.21 -22.37
C ASN A 80 -13.38 0.44 -22.16
N ALA A 81 -12.36 -0.37 -21.90
CA ALA A 81 -10.98 0.08 -21.62
C ALA A 81 -10.32 0.90 -22.75
N LYS A 82 -10.84 0.83 -23.97
CA LYS A 82 -10.27 1.51 -25.14
C LYS A 82 -11.01 2.79 -25.47
N ASN A 83 -12.34 2.76 -25.48
CA ASN A 83 -13.14 3.87 -26.02
C ASN A 83 -13.48 4.97 -25.00
N TYR A 84 -13.37 4.73 -23.69
CA TYR A 84 -13.60 5.78 -22.68
C TYR A 84 -12.57 6.93 -22.75
N LYS A 85 -11.42 6.68 -23.39
CA LYS A 85 -10.33 7.65 -23.59
C LYS A 85 -10.29 8.19 -25.02
N ASP A 86 -11.23 7.79 -25.85
CA ASP A 86 -11.36 8.17 -27.25
C ASP A 86 -12.41 9.27 -27.38
N ALA A 87 -11.95 10.50 -27.58
CA ALA A 87 -12.81 11.66 -27.75
C ALA A 87 -13.70 11.55 -28.99
N GLY A 88 -13.21 10.95 -30.08
CA GLY A 88 -14.00 10.76 -31.30
C GLY A 88 -15.16 9.80 -31.08
N TYR A 89 -14.92 8.68 -30.38
CA TYR A 89 -15.98 7.75 -30.04
C TYR A 89 -17.03 8.38 -29.11
N ILE A 90 -16.59 9.07 -28.06
CA ILE A 90 -17.49 9.73 -27.10
C ILE A 90 -18.29 10.83 -27.79
N TYR A 91 -17.65 11.60 -28.67
CA TYR A 91 -18.31 12.59 -29.50
C TYR A 91 -19.44 11.98 -30.33
N GLN A 92 -19.18 10.88 -31.05
CA GLN A 92 -20.20 10.23 -31.88
C GLN A 92 -21.39 9.73 -31.07
N VAL A 93 -21.14 9.12 -29.91
CA VAL A 93 -22.19 8.62 -29.02
C VAL A 93 -23.04 9.77 -28.47
N LEU A 94 -22.40 10.85 -28.02
CA LEU A 94 -23.07 12.02 -27.48
C LEU A 94 -23.83 12.80 -28.56
N TYR A 95 -23.22 12.99 -29.72
CA TYR A 95 -23.80 13.73 -30.83
C TYR A 95 -25.04 13.00 -31.38
N LYS A 96 -25.01 11.67 -31.49
CA LYS A 96 -26.19 10.89 -31.83
C LYS A 96 -27.31 11.04 -30.80
N GLN A 97 -26.97 11.09 -29.51
CA GLN A 97 -27.95 11.35 -28.45
C GLN A 97 -28.54 12.76 -28.57
N PHE A 98 -27.71 13.75 -28.91
CA PHE A 98 -28.15 15.12 -29.18
C PHE A 98 -29.12 15.19 -30.36
N GLU A 99 -28.78 14.62 -31.52
CA GLU A 99 -29.67 14.59 -32.69
C GLU A 99 -31.03 13.94 -32.35
N MET A 100 -31.01 12.77 -31.70
CA MET A 100 -32.24 12.07 -31.31
C MET A 100 -33.10 12.83 -30.29
N THR A 101 -32.49 13.68 -29.45
CA THR A 101 -33.21 14.38 -28.38
C THR A 101 -33.66 15.78 -28.78
N CYS A 102 -32.87 16.46 -29.62
CA CYS A 102 -33.06 17.87 -29.96
C CYS A 102 -33.66 18.08 -31.35
N GLU A 103 -33.50 17.13 -32.28
CA GLU A 103 -33.92 17.27 -33.68
C GLU A 103 -35.03 16.28 -34.09
N ALA A 104 -35.43 15.36 -33.20
CA ALA A 104 -36.48 14.39 -33.50
C ALA A 104 -37.88 15.03 -33.50
N PRO A 105 -38.65 14.93 -34.60
CA PRO A 105 -40.04 15.37 -34.61
C PRO A 105 -40.89 14.34 -33.83
N VAL A 106 -41.50 14.77 -32.73
CA VAL A 106 -42.55 13.99 -32.07
C VAL A 106 -43.88 14.57 -32.52
N ASN A 107 -44.65 13.82 -33.30
CA ASN A 107 -45.97 14.23 -33.82
C ASN A 107 -45.96 15.52 -34.68
N GLY A 108 -44.95 15.72 -35.52
CA GLY A 108 -44.89 16.86 -36.45
C GLY A 108 -44.56 18.21 -35.80
N VAL A 109 -44.27 18.22 -34.50
CA VAL A 109 -43.75 19.37 -33.76
C VAL A 109 -42.33 19.04 -33.31
N ILE A 110 -41.40 19.99 -33.45
CA ILE A 110 -40.04 19.87 -32.90
C ILE A 110 -40.18 19.95 -31.38
N HIS A 111 -40.17 18.79 -30.72
CA HIS A 111 -40.17 18.68 -29.26
C HIS A 111 -38.79 18.22 -28.81
N GLY A 112 -38.12 19.04 -27.98
CA GLY A 112 -36.76 18.75 -27.52
C GLY A 112 -36.00 19.95 -26.98
N ALA A 113 -36.41 21.19 -27.29
CA ALA A 113 -35.72 22.41 -26.83
C ALA A 113 -35.52 22.49 -25.31
N ASP A 114 -36.46 21.94 -24.54
CA ASP A 114 -36.45 21.94 -23.07
C ASP A 114 -35.61 20.81 -22.46
N ALA A 115 -35.13 19.84 -23.26
CA ALA A 115 -34.27 18.79 -22.75
C ALA A 115 -32.93 19.41 -22.32
N PRO A 116 -32.38 19.04 -21.14
CA PRO A 116 -31.19 19.70 -20.60
C PRO A 116 -30.00 19.71 -21.56
N ILE A 117 -29.80 18.64 -22.35
CA ILE A 117 -28.74 18.56 -23.36
C ILE A 117 -28.89 19.62 -24.46
N CYS A 118 -30.11 19.86 -24.93
CA CYS A 118 -30.39 20.85 -25.96
C CYS A 118 -30.18 22.26 -25.40
N THR A 119 -30.74 22.55 -24.22
CA THR A 119 -30.59 23.86 -23.57
C THR A 119 -29.13 24.17 -23.22
N LYS A 120 -28.37 23.19 -22.72
CA LYS A 120 -26.94 23.37 -22.37
C LYS A 120 -26.09 23.64 -23.61
N ILE A 121 -26.29 22.88 -24.69
CA ILE A 121 -25.53 23.06 -25.94
C ILE A 121 -25.88 24.40 -26.60
N ILE A 122 -27.16 24.74 -26.70
CA ILE A 122 -27.60 26.05 -27.25
C ILE A 122 -27.01 27.19 -26.41
N GLY A 123 -27.11 27.12 -25.08
CA GLY A 123 -26.57 28.13 -24.18
C GLY A 123 -25.05 28.32 -24.35
N LYS A 124 -24.28 27.22 -24.37
CA LYS A 124 -22.83 27.25 -24.62
C LYS A 124 -22.50 27.80 -26.02
N THR A 125 -23.30 27.48 -27.03
CA THR A 125 -23.11 27.97 -28.41
C THR A 125 -23.32 29.49 -28.50
N ILE A 126 -24.38 30.01 -27.85
CA ILE A 126 -24.65 31.46 -27.80
C ILE A 126 -23.50 32.20 -27.09
N LEU A 127 -22.98 31.66 -25.98
CA LEU A 127 -21.87 32.26 -25.23
C LEU A 127 -20.56 32.33 -26.04
N ARG A 128 -20.37 31.42 -26.99
CA ARG A 128 -19.12 31.25 -27.74
C ARG A 128 -18.88 32.35 -28.79
N LYS A 129 -19.88 33.17 -29.12
CA LYS A 129 -19.86 34.22 -30.17
C LYS A 129 -19.62 33.71 -31.61
N SER A 130 -18.88 32.62 -31.81
CA SER A 130 -18.59 31.96 -33.10
C SER A 130 -18.40 30.45 -32.91
N GLY A 131 -18.92 29.65 -33.83
CA GLY A 131 -18.86 28.18 -33.81
C GLY A 131 -20.24 27.53 -33.91
N THR A 132 -20.26 26.23 -34.22
CA THR A 132 -21.45 25.40 -34.31
C THR A 132 -21.68 24.59 -33.04
N ALA A 133 -22.88 24.03 -32.87
CA ALA A 133 -23.15 23.08 -31.79
C ALA A 133 -22.16 21.89 -31.78
N LYS A 134 -21.69 21.47 -32.97
CA LYS A 134 -20.68 20.41 -33.12
C LYS A 134 -19.35 20.78 -32.45
N ASP A 135 -18.92 22.03 -32.61
CA ASP A 135 -17.65 22.51 -32.05
C ASP A 135 -17.71 22.56 -30.52
N VAL A 136 -18.85 22.98 -29.96
CA VAL A 136 -19.09 23.02 -28.51
C VAL A 136 -19.07 21.62 -27.91
N ILE A 137 -19.75 20.67 -28.57
CA ILE A 137 -19.78 19.27 -28.15
C ILE A 137 -18.37 18.68 -28.20
N ASN A 138 -17.61 18.92 -29.27
CA ASN A 138 -16.26 18.39 -29.40
C ASN A 138 -15.32 18.90 -28.29
N GLU A 139 -15.26 20.22 -28.05
CA GLU A 139 -14.40 20.79 -27.01
C GLU A 139 -14.78 20.33 -25.59
N SER A 140 -16.08 20.23 -25.31
CA SER A 140 -16.55 19.75 -24.02
C SER A 140 -16.25 18.26 -23.84
N VAL A 141 -16.36 17.45 -24.90
CA VAL A 141 -15.94 16.03 -24.88
C VAL A 141 -14.43 15.89 -24.68
N GLU A 142 -13.61 16.69 -25.35
CA GLU A 142 -12.15 16.70 -25.15
C GLU A 142 -11.79 17.00 -23.69
N THR A 143 -12.47 17.98 -23.09
CA THR A 143 -12.31 18.33 -21.68
C THR A 143 -12.68 17.17 -20.76
N VAL A 144 -13.83 16.55 -20.98
CA VAL A 144 -14.30 15.38 -20.21
C VAL A 144 -13.33 14.20 -20.34
N VAL A 145 -12.82 13.93 -21.55
CA VAL A 145 -11.85 12.86 -21.78
C VAL A 145 -10.51 13.16 -21.10
N SER A 146 -10.07 14.41 -21.11
CA SER A 146 -8.86 14.83 -20.40
C SER A 146 -8.99 14.61 -18.89
N GLN A 147 -10.10 15.06 -18.29
CA GLN A 147 -10.40 14.84 -16.87
C GLN A 147 -10.52 13.35 -16.54
N ALA A 148 -11.14 12.55 -17.42
CA ALA A 148 -11.27 11.11 -17.23
C ALA A 148 -9.93 10.37 -17.31
N LYS A 149 -9.00 10.82 -18.17
CA LYS A 149 -7.63 10.32 -18.21
C LYS A 149 -6.88 10.67 -16.93
N GLY A 150 -7.06 11.88 -16.40
CA GLY A 150 -6.54 12.30 -15.10
C GLY A 150 -7.04 11.38 -13.98
N ALA A 151 -8.37 11.26 -13.82
CA ALA A 151 -8.98 10.40 -12.80
C ALA A 151 -8.57 8.93 -12.91
N ALA A 152 -8.40 8.42 -14.14
CA ALA A 152 -7.88 7.07 -14.36
C ALA A 152 -6.42 6.95 -13.88
N GLY A 153 -5.56 7.92 -14.21
CA GLY A 153 -4.17 7.97 -13.78
C GLY A 153 -4.03 8.09 -12.26
N ASP A 154 -4.81 8.96 -11.64
CA ASP A 154 -4.84 9.13 -10.18
C ASP A 154 -5.23 7.83 -9.49
N LYS A 155 -6.24 7.12 -10.01
CA LYS A 155 -6.66 5.85 -9.42
C LYS A 155 -5.64 4.73 -9.63
N VAL A 156 -4.93 4.72 -10.76
CA VAL A 156 -3.78 3.82 -10.98
C VAL A 156 -2.70 4.08 -9.93
N ALA A 157 -2.34 5.34 -9.70
CA ALA A 157 -1.32 5.71 -8.73
C ALA A 157 -1.73 5.34 -7.30
N GLU A 158 -2.98 5.63 -6.92
CA GLU A 158 -3.55 5.30 -5.60
C GLU A 158 -3.51 3.79 -5.33
N VAL A 159 -3.99 2.97 -6.27
CA VAL A 159 -4.03 1.51 -6.12
C VAL A 159 -2.64 0.90 -6.13
N THR A 160 -1.73 1.44 -6.96
CA THR A 160 -0.32 1.02 -6.97
C THR A 160 0.31 1.26 -5.60
N ALA A 161 0.25 2.49 -5.09
CA ALA A 161 0.80 2.85 -3.79
C ALA A 161 0.20 2.01 -2.65
N ALA A 162 -1.12 1.79 -2.67
CA ALA A 162 -1.79 0.97 -1.66
C ALA A 162 -1.31 -0.49 -1.68
N LYS A 163 -1.10 -1.08 -2.86
CA LYS A 163 -0.61 -2.46 -3.00
C LYS A 163 0.86 -2.60 -2.61
N GLU A 164 1.69 -1.63 -3.00
CA GLU A 164 3.10 -1.59 -2.61
C GLU A 164 3.25 -1.49 -1.10
N LEU A 165 2.46 -0.63 -0.46
CA LEU A 165 2.44 -0.48 1.00
C LEU A 165 2.04 -1.78 1.70
N VAL A 166 1.02 -2.48 1.22
CA VAL A 166 0.61 -3.78 1.77
C VAL A 166 1.73 -4.83 1.69
N ILE A 167 2.49 -4.84 0.60
CA ILE A 167 3.65 -5.75 0.46
C ILE A 167 4.76 -5.32 1.42
N GLU A 168 5.03 -4.03 1.53
CA GLU A 168 6.04 -3.49 2.43
C GLU A 168 5.76 -3.86 3.89
N THR A 169 4.51 -3.68 4.34
CA THR A 169 4.09 -4.03 5.70
C THR A 169 4.15 -5.52 5.95
N ALA A 170 3.66 -6.34 5.01
CA ALA A 170 3.70 -7.79 5.14
C ALA A 170 5.13 -8.35 5.23
N GLN A 171 6.07 -7.80 4.44
CA GLN A 171 7.47 -8.19 4.52
C GLN A 171 8.12 -7.79 5.85
N LYS A 172 7.83 -6.59 6.35
CA LYS A 172 8.33 -6.13 7.66
C LYS A 172 7.82 -7.02 8.79
N GLU A 173 6.52 -7.31 8.82
CA GLU A 173 5.89 -8.17 9.83
C GLU A 173 6.44 -9.59 9.77
N ALA A 174 6.59 -10.17 8.58
CA ALA A 174 7.14 -11.52 8.42
C ALA A 174 8.57 -11.62 8.95
N ILE A 175 9.41 -10.61 8.70
CA ILE A 175 10.79 -10.55 9.21
C ILE A 175 10.80 -10.37 10.73
N GLU A 176 9.91 -9.53 11.27
CA GLU A 176 9.81 -9.32 12.72
C GLU A 176 9.40 -10.61 13.43
N ILE A 177 8.36 -11.30 12.95
CA ILE A 177 7.90 -12.58 13.49
C ILE A 177 9.01 -13.64 13.42
N ALA A 178 9.69 -13.75 12.28
CA ALA A 178 10.80 -14.67 12.13
C ALA A 178 11.90 -14.35 13.16
N SER A 179 12.28 -13.07 13.30
CA SER A 179 13.32 -12.64 14.24
C SER A 179 12.95 -12.94 15.69
N TYR A 180 11.71 -12.70 16.10
CA TYR A 180 11.24 -12.97 17.45
C TYR A 180 11.35 -14.46 17.79
N ASN A 181 10.99 -15.34 16.87
CA ASN A 181 11.12 -16.80 17.04
C ASN A 181 12.58 -17.26 17.24
N TRP A 182 13.55 -16.59 16.60
CA TRP A 182 14.96 -16.87 16.84
C TRP A 182 15.41 -16.37 18.22
N TYR A 183 14.97 -15.17 18.64
CA TYR A 183 15.28 -14.63 19.97
C TYR A 183 14.72 -15.47 21.11
N THR A 184 13.50 -16.00 21.00
CA THR A 184 12.94 -16.88 22.03
C THR A 184 13.77 -18.15 22.16
N THR A 185 14.12 -18.77 21.03
CA THR A 185 14.96 -19.98 21.00
C THR A 185 16.34 -19.74 21.64
N ILE A 186 17.01 -18.64 21.29
CA ILE A 186 18.29 -18.25 21.88
C ILE A 186 18.12 -17.93 23.38
N GLY A 187 17.05 -17.23 23.75
CA GLY A 187 16.72 -16.89 25.13
C GLY A 187 16.57 -18.13 26.01
N TYR A 188 15.86 -19.15 25.54
CA TYR A 188 15.74 -20.44 26.23
C TYR A 188 17.08 -21.15 26.37
N SER A 189 17.93 -21.13 25.34
CA SER A 189 19.28 -21.71 25.42
C SER A 189 20.14 -21.01 26.48
N VAL A 190 20.12 -19.67 26.55
CA VAL A 190 20.87 -18.90 27.55
C VAL A 190 20.33 -19.14 28.96
N LEU A 191 18.99 -19.15 29.12
CA LEU A 191 18.34 -19.45 30.39
C LEU A 191 18.74 -20.85 30.89
N ALA A 192 18.77 -21.85 30.01
CA ALA A 192 19.18 -23.21 30.36
C ALA A 192 20.64 -23.26 30.87
N ILE A 193 21.57 -22.56 30.22
CA ILE A 193 22.96 -22.45 30.67
C ILE A 193 23.05 -21.80 32.06
N LEU A 194 22.30 -20.71 32.29
CA LEU A 194 22.27 -20.02 33.59
C LEU A 194 21.75 -20.93 34.72
N ILE A 195 20.72 -21.74 34.44
CA ILE A 195 20.18 -22.70 35.42
C ILE A 195 21.24 -23.76 35.79
N ILE A 196 21.94 -24.33 34.80
CA ILE A 196 23.00 -25.32 35.05
C ILE A 196 24.13 -24.71 35.91
N VAL A 197 24.58 -23.51 35.56
CA VAL A 197 25.63 -22.80 36.32
C VAL A 197 25.17 -22.51 37.76
N LEU A 198 23.92 -22.05 37.96
CA LEU A 198 23.34 -21.82 39.29
C LEU A 198 23.34 -23.09 40.14
N ILE A 199 22.93 -24.23 39.57
CA ILE A 199 22.94 -25.53 40.27
C ILE A 199 24.37 -25.91 40.68
N MET A 200 25.35 -25.76 39.78
CA MET A 200 26.75 -26.03 40.09
C MET A 200 27.26 -25.14 41.23
N VAL A 201 26.92 -23.86 41.24
CA VAL A 201 27.30 -22.91 42.30
C VAL A 201 26.67 -23.31 43.64
N ILE A 202 25.39 -23.68 43.68
CA ILE A 202 24.71 -24.11 44.92
C ILE A 202 25.36 -25.37 45.48
N ILE A 203 25.55 -26.41 44.65
CA ILE A 203 26.21 -27.66 45.06
C ILE A 203 27.64 -27.37 45.54
N TYR A 204 28.39 -26.54 44.81
CA TYR A 204 29.72 -26.12 45.18
C TYR A 204 29.75 -25.43 46.55
N LEU A 205 28.82 -24.51 46.80
CA LEU A 205 28.71 -23.82 48.08
C LEU A 205 28.39 -24.79 49.23
N ILE A 206 27.48 -25.75 49.02
CA ILE A 206 27.16 -26.80 50.00
C ILE A 206 28.41 -27.65 50.30
N LEU A 207 29.11 -28.12 49.27
CA LEU A 207 30.31 -28.93 49.43
C LEU A 207 31.43 -28.16 50.13
N ARG A 208 31.65 -26.89 49.75
CA ARG A 208 32.62 -25.99 50.38
C ARG A 208 32.29 -25.77 51.86
N TYR A 209 31.02 -25.54 52.16
CA TYR A 209 30.53 -25.38 53.53
C TYR A 209 30.77 -26.64 54.37
N ARG A 210 30.44 -27.83 53.82
CA ARG A 210 30.71 -29.13 54.48
C ARG A 210 32.19 -29.36 54.75
N ARG A 211 33.08 -29.07 53.79
CA ARG A 211 34.54 -29.21 53.97
C ARG A 211 35.04 -28.29 55.09
N LYS A 212 34.65 -27.01 55.11
CA LYS A 212 35.04 -26.09 56.17
C LYS A 212 34.53 -26.53 57.55
N LYS A 213 33.30 -27.05 57.65
CA LYS A 213 32.76 -27.56 58.92
C LYS A 213 33.54 -28.78 59.44
N LYS A 214 33.95 -29.70 58.55
CA LYS A 214 34.79 -30.84 58.94
C LYS A 214 36.16 -30.39 59.49
N MET A 215 36.81 -29.41 58.85
CA MET A 215 38.11 -28.92 59.31
C MET A 215 38.03 -28.22 60.68
N LYS A 216 36.97 -27.44 60.93
CA LYS A 216 36.74 -26.82 62.25
C LYS A 216 36.58 -27.86 63.36
N LYS A 217 35.85 -28.96 63.10
CA LYS A 217 35.72 -30.06 64.06
C LYS A 217 37.07 -30.74 64.34
N LYS A 218 37.89 -31.00 63.31
CA LYS A 218 39.22 -31.62 63.48
C LYS A 218 40.15 -30.80 64.38
N LEU A 219 40.15 -29.46 64.24
CA LEU A 219 40.95 -28.58 65.09
C LEU A 219 40.53 -28.63 66.57
N GLN A 220 39.23 -28.81 66.85
CA GLN A 220 38.75 -28.96 68.23
C GLN A 220 39.20 -30.30 68.84
N TYR A 221 39.19 -31.39 68.07
CA TYR A 221 39.67 -32.69 68.55
C TYR A 221 41.17 -32.73 68.84
N ILE A 222 42.00 -32.07 68.01
CA ILE A 222 43.45 -31.98 68.27
C ILE A 222 43.72 -31.25 69.59
N LYS A 223 43.01 -30.14 69.84
CA LYS A 223 43.16 -29.39 71.09
C LYS A 223 42.75 -30.18 72.35
N LEU A 224 41.73 -31.04 72.25
CA LEU A 224 41.28 -31.85 73.39
C LEU A 224 42.20 -33.03 73.73
N LEU A 225 43.14 -33.39 72.85
CA LEU A 225 44.10 -34.48 73.05
C LEU A 225 45.46 -33.99 73.55
N GLU A 226 45.67 -32.68 73.57
CA GLU A 226 46.93 -32.03 73.97
C GLU A 226 46.89 -31.52 75.43
N GLU A 227 45.70 -31.53 76.05
CA GLU A 227 45.50 -31.47 77.51
C GLU A 227 45.49 -32.88 78.11
#